data_AF-A0A9R0UW27-F1
#
_entry.id   AF-A0A9R0UW27-F1
#
_cell.length_a   1.000
_cell.length_b   1.000
_cell.length_c   1.000
_cell.angle_alpha   90.00
_cell.angle_beta   90.00
_cell.angle_gamma   90.00
#
_symmetry.space_group_name_H-M   'P 1'
#
loop_
_entity.id
_entity.type
_entity.pdbx_description
1 polymer ?
#
loop_
_entity_poly.entity_id
_entity_poly.type
_entity_poly.pdbx_seq_one_letter_code
_entity_poly.pdbx_strand_id
1 'polypeptide(L)'
;MDMLGPSLWDVWNNNSHSMSVEMVACIAIEAISILEKMHSKGYVHGDVKPENFLLGPPGTLQEKKLFLVDLGLATKWKDTGTGELVEYDQRPDVFRGTVRYASVHAHLGRTGSRRDDLESLAYTLVFLLRGRLPWQGYQGENKGFLVCKKKMATSPESLCCFCPQPFRQFVEYVVNLKFDEEPNYAKCISLFDGIVGPNPDIRPINTDGAQKVGQKRGRFMMEEDDDDQPKKKIRMGMPATQWVSVYNARRPMKQRYHYNVADGRLAQHISKGNEDGLFISSVASCSNLWALIMDAGTGFTSQVYELSPYFLHKEWIMEQWEKNFYITALAGANNGSSLVVMSRGTQYAQQSYKVGDSFPFKWINKKWKEGFYVTAMATAGSRWAVVVSRNAGFVDQVVELDFLYPSEGVHRRWDNGYRITATAATWDQTALILSIPRRKPADETQETLRTSAFPSQHVKEKWAKNLYLASICYGRTVS
;
A
#
# COMPACT_ATOMS: atom_id res chain seq x y z
N MET A 1 32.19 -3.92 -19.64
CA MET A 1 31.33 -5.08 -19.40
C MET A 1 31.62 -6.10 -20.47
N ASP A 2 31.52 -7.38 -20.17
CA ASP A 2 31.63 -8.43 -21.17
C ASP A 2 30.50 -8.30 -22.20
N MET A 3 30.80 -8.59 -23.46
CA MET A 3 29.79 -8.64 -24.51
C MET A 3 28.95 -9.91 -24.31
N LEU A 4 27.63 -9.76 -24.23
CA LEU A 4 26.67 -10.86 -24.06
C LEU A 4 25.87 -11.09 -25.36
N GLY A 5 25.07 -12.15 -25.36
CA GLY A 5 24.14 -12.48 -26.43
C GLY A 5 22.82 -11.69 -26.35
N PRO A 6 21.78 -12.14 -27.08
CA PRO A 6 20.49 -11.46 -27.13
C PRO A 6 19.78 -11.45 -25.78
N SER A 7 18.95 -10.44 -25.54
CA SER A 7 18.06 -10.40 -24.38
C SER A 7 16.89 -11.38 -24.54
N LEU A 8 16.23 -11.74 -23.44
CA LEU A 8 14.98 -12.53 -23.52
C LEU A 8 13.90 -11.80 -24.31
N TRP A 9 13.90 -10.46 -24.32
CA TRP A 9 13.02 -9.68 -25.18
C TRP A 9 13.30 -9.95 -26.67
N ASP A 10 14.56 -9.92 -27.08
CA ASP A 10 14.95 -10.16 -28.48
C ASP A 10 14.59 -11.59 -28.91
N VAL A 11 14.87 -12.57 -28.05
CA VAL A 11 14.51 -13.97 -28.29
C VAL A 11 13.00 -14.15 -28.41
N TRP A 12 12.21 -13.50 -27.55
CA TRP A 12 10.75 -13.56 -27.59
C TRP A 12 10.17 -12.89 -28.85
N ASN A 13 10.73 -11.75 -29.25
CA ASN A 13 10.31 -11.01 -30.43
C ASN A 13 10.60 -11.77 -31.73
N ASN A 14 11.74 -12.48 -31.79
CA ASN A 14 12.13 -13.29 -32.94
C ASN A 14 11.33 -14.60 -33.06
N ASN A 15 10.76 -15.10 -31.96
CA ASN A 15 9.97 -16.35 -31.90
C ASN A 15 8.45 -16.10 -31.94
N SER A 16 7.99 -15.25 -32.86
CA SER A 16 6.56 -14.98 -33.06
C SER A 16 5.82 -14.55 -31.79
N HIS A 17 6.49 -13.80 -30.89
CA HIS A 17 5.89 -13.25 -29.67
C HIS A 17 5.43 -14.34 -28.67
N SER A 18 6.10 -15.49 -28.63
CA SER A 18 5.85 -16.54 -27.62
C SER A 18 7.10 -17.38 -27.34
N MET A 19 7.17 -18.00 -26.16
CA MET A 19 8.19 -18.99 -25.81
C MET A 19 7.54 -20.29 -25.35
N SER A 20 8.21 -21.42 -25.56
CA SER A 20 7.72 -22.72 -25.10
C SER A 20 7.69 -22.79 -23.57
N VAL A 21 6.78 -23.62 -23.04
CA VAL A 21 6.64 -23.83 -21.59
C VAL A 21 7.96 -24.29 -20.95
N GLU A 22 8.68 -25.20 -21.60
CA GLU A 22 9.97 -25.70 -21.14
C GLU A 22 11.04 -24.60 -21.09
N MET A 23 11.09 -23.75 -22.12
CA MET A 23 12.02 -22.61 -22.17
C MET A 23 11.77 -21.66 -21.00
N VAL A 24 10.51 -21.25 -20.79
CA VAL A 24 10.17 -20.33 -19.70
C VAL A 24 10.38 -20.95 -18.32
N ALA A 25 10.19 -22.27 -18.17
CA ALA A 25 10.52 -22.97 -16.93
C ALA A 25 12.04 -22.98 -16.65
N CYS A 26 12.88 -23.20 -17.66
CA CYS A 26 14.34 -23.08 -17.51
C CYS A 26 14.76 -21.65 -17.15
N ILE A 27 14.13 -20.63 -17.78
CA ILE A 27 14.32 -19.21 -17.43
C ILE A 27 13.96 -18.98 -15.96
N ALA A 28 12.81 -19.49 -15.51
CA ALA A 28 12.35 -19.31 -14.13
C ALA A 28 13.38 -19.85 -13.12
N ILE A 29 13.84 -21.09 -13.31
CA ILE A 29 14.83 -21.74 -12.43
C ILE A 29 16.11 -20.91 -12.33
N GLU A 30 16.70 -20.54 -13.48
CA GLU A 30 17.98 -19.84 -13.47
C GLU A 30 17.83 -18.39 -12.99
N ALA A 31 16.75 -17.69 -13.37
CA ALA A 31 16.48 -16.32 -12.92
C ALA A 31 16.25 -16.25 -11.40
N ILE A 32 15.54 -17.21 -10.80
CA ILE A 32 15.37 -17.30 -9.34
C ILE A 32 16.74 -17.49 -8.66
N SER A 33 17.59 -18.36 -9.20
CA SER A 33 18.96 -18.58 -8.70
C SER A 33 19.84 -17.33 -8.80
N ILE A 34 19.73 -16.57 -9.89
CA ILE A 34 20.46 -15.30 -10.06
C ILE A 34 19.99 -14.27 -9.04
N LEU A 35 18.67 -14.11 -8.87
CA LEU A 35 18.10 -13.19 -7.89
C LEU A 35 18.47 -13.58 -6.46
N GLU A 36 18.43 -14.87 -6.10
CA GLU A 36 18.89 -15.36 -4.80
C GLU A 36 20.34 -14.96 -4.52
N LYS A 37 21.23 -15.13 -5.50
CA LYS A 37 22.64 -14.71 -5.38
C LYS A 37 22.76 -13.21 -5.16
N MET A 38 22.02 -12.40 -5.90
CA MET A 38 22.01 -10.94 -5.73
C MET A 38 21.47 -10.54 -4.35
N HIS A 39 20.34 -11.12 -3.94
CA HIS A 39 19.73 -10.89 -2.64
C HIS A 39 20.68 -11.27 -1.49
N SER A 40 21.43 -12.38 -1.62
CA SER A 40 22.44 -12.79 -0.63
C SER A 40 23.56 -11.77 -0.41
N LYS A 41 23.77 -10.87 -1.38
CA LYS A 41 24.72 -9.75 -1.30
C LYS A 41 24.10 -8.47 -0.72
N GLY A 42 22.85 -8.51 -0.26
CA GLY A 42 22.15 -7.37 0.35
C GLY A 42 21.47 -6.41 -0.63
N TYR A 43 21.39 -6.78 -1.92
CA TYR A 43 20.81 -5.92 -2.97
C TYR A 43 19.58 -6.54 -3.62
N VAL A 44 18.62 -5.70 -3.99
CA VAL A 44 17.52 -6.00 -4.91
C VAL A 44 17.79 -5.29 -6.24
N HIS A 45 17.34 -5.88 -7.33
CA HIS A 45 17.52 -5.40 -8.69
C HIS A 45 16.63 -4.19 -8.99
N GLY A 46 15.34 -4.26 -8.67
CA GLY A 46 14.38 -3.16 -8.83
C GLY A 46 13.85 -2.94 -10.27
N ASP A 47 14.42 -3.60 -11.28
CA ASP A 47 13.94 -3.54 -12.67
C ASP A 47 14.04 -4.89 -13.40
N VAL A 48 13.45 -5.93 -12.79
CA VAL A 48 13.38 -7.28 -13.37
C VAL A 48 12.41 -7.28 -14.56
N LYS A 49 12.94 -7.58 -15.75
CA LYS A 49 12.21 -7.57 -17.03
C LYS A 49 12.95 -8.38 -18.11
N PRO A 50 12.29 -8.82 -19.20
CA PRO A 50 12.94 -9.59 -20.28
C PRO A 50 14.20 -8.94 -20.85
N GLU A 51 14.22 -7.61 -20.97
CA GLU A 51 15.31 -6.83 -21.56
C GLU A 51 16.61 -6.90 -20.72
N ASN A 52 16.50 -7.10 -19.41
CA ASN A 52 17.64 -7.15 -18.48
C ASN A 52 18.18 -8.56 -18.26
N PHE A 53 17.55 -9.57 -18.86
CA PHE A 53 18.06 -10.94 -18.87
C PHE A 53 18.64 -11.26 -20.25
N LEU A 54 19.95 -11.54 -20.31
CA LEU A 54 20.66 -11.82 -21.55
C LEU A 54 21.20 -13.25 -21.55
N LEU A 55 21.20 -13.86 -22.73
CA LEU A 55 21.92 -15.10 -22.99
C LEU A 55 23.42 -14.84 -23.17
N GLY A 56 24.25 -15.88 -23.06
CA GLY A 56 25.66 -15.74 -23.41
C GLY A 56 25.87 -15.59 -24.92
N PRO A 57 27.08 -15.21 -25.36
CA PRO A 57 27.35 -14.98 -26.77
C PRO A 57 27.09 -16.25 -27.62
N PRO A 58 26.44 -16.12 -28.79
CA PRO A 58 26.19 -17.26 -29.69
C PRO A 58 27.48 -17.98 -30.09
N GLY A 59 27.42 -19.32 -30.21
CA GLY A 59 28.57 -20.14 -30.59
C GLY A 59 29.62 -20.33 -29.48
N THR A 60 29.31 -19.95 -28.24
CA THR A 60 30.18 -20.15 -27.07
C THR A 60 29.61 -21.20 -26.12
N LEU A 61 30.45 -21.75 -25.25
CA LEU A 61 30.01 -22.64 -24.16
C LEU A 61 29.01 -21.98 -23.20
N GLN A 62 28.89 -20.65 -23.22
CA GLN A 62 27.98 -19.87 -22.38
C GLN A 62 26.71 -19.46 -23.13
N GLU A 63 26.50 -19.85 -24.40
CA GLU A 63 25.34 -19.45 -25.21
C GLU A 63 24.00 -19.69 -24.50
N LYS A 64 23.86 -20.84 -23.82
CA LYS A 64 22.65 -21.20 -23.07
C LYS A 64 22.59 -20.63 -21.64
N LYS A 65 23.59 -19.88 -21.20
CA LYS A 65 23.67 -19.33 -19.83
C LYS A 65 22.93 -18.01 -19.74
N LEU A 66 22.13 -17.86 -18.69
CA LEU A 66 21.38 -16.63 -18.41
C LEU A 66 22.21 -15.68 -17.53
N PHE A 67 22.14 -14.39 -17.82
CA PHE A 67 22.78 -13.31 -17.09
C PHE A 67 21.76 -12.22 -16.76
N LEU A 68 21.88 -11.61 -15.59
CA LEU A 68 21.12 -10.41 -15.21
C LEU A 68 22.05 -9.19 -15.32
N VAL A 69 21.61 -8.16 -16.03
CA VAL A 69 22.36 -6.92 -16.27
C VAL A 69 21.55 -5.70 -15.84
N ASP A 70 22.16 -4.52 -15.95
CA ASP A 70 21.57 -3.22 -15.61
C ASP A 70 21.19 -3.07 -14.13
N LEU A 71 22.21 -2.89 -13.30
CA LEU A 71 22.07 -2.61 -11.88
C LEU A 71 21.79 -1.12 -11.59
N GLY A 72 21.39 -0.32 -12.58
CA GLY A 72 21.18 1.13 -12.43
C GLY A 72 20.07 1.50 -11.44
N LEU A 73 19.12 0.59 -11.21
CA LEU A 73 18.03 0.74 -10.24
C LEU A 73 18.20 -0.13 -8.99
N ALA A 74 19.33 -0.83 -8.86
CA ALA A 74 19.58 -1.70 -7.73
C ALA A 74 19.66 -0.89 -6.43
N THR A 75 19.04 -1.41 -5.37
CA THR A 75 19.03 -0.78 -4.05
C THR A 75 19.38 -1.80 -2.97
N LYS A 76 19.93 -1.33 -1.85
CA LYS A 76 20.16 -2.19 -0.69
C LYS A 76 18.80 -2.53 -0.04
N TRP A 77 18.62 -3.78 0.34
CA TRP A 77 17.53 -4.22 1.23
C TRP A 77 18.06 -4.62 2.62
N LYS A 78 19.36 -4.89 2.72
CA LYS A 78 20.06 -5.27 3.95
C LYS A 78 21.49 -4.74 3.91
N ASP A 79 21.99 -4.25 5.04
CA ASP A 79 23.41 -3.98 5.19
C ASP A 79 24.17 -5.29 5.46
N THR A 80 25.18 -5.58 4.63
CA THR A 80 25.93 -6.84 4.73
C THR A 80 26.96 -6.84 5.85
N GLY A 81 27.34 -5.67 6.38
CA GLY A 81 28.26 -5.55 7.50
C GLY A 81 27.57 -5.73 8.85
N THR A 82 26.44 -5.04 9.06
CA THR A 82 25.68 -5.12 10.32
C THR A 82 24.63 -6.23 10.32
N GLY A 83 24.17 -6.65 9.14
CA GLY A 83 23.05 -7.57 8.99
C GLY A 83 21.68 -6.90 9.16
N GLU A 84 21.63 -5.58 9.36
CA GLU A 84 20.38 -4.85 9.58
C GLU A 84 19.60 -4.66 8.28
N LEU A 85 18.28 -4.78 8.36
CA LEU A 85 17.38 -4.55 7.24
C LEU A 85 17.19 -3.05 7.00
N VAL A 86 16.99 -2.68 5.74
CA VAL A 86 16.58 -1.31 5.41
C VAL A 86 15.17 -1.08 5.94
N GLU A 87 15.00 0.07 6.62
CA GLU A 87 13.72 0.43 7.21
C GLU A 87 12.62 0.58 6.13
N TYR A 88 11.42 0.12 6.49
CA TYR A 88 10.24 0.29 5.67
C TYR A 88 9.82 1.77 5.63
N ASP A 89 9.66 2.28 4.41
CA ASP A 89 9.08 3.59 4.15
C ASP A 89 8.11 3.52 2.96
N GLN A 90 7.23 4.51 2.85
CA GLN A 90 6.36 4.68 1.69
C GLN A 90 6.40 6.12 1.19
N ARG A 91 6.71 6.25 -0.10
CA ARG A 91 6.75 7.51 -0.85
C ARG A 91 5.92 7.39 -2.12
N PRO A 92 4.58 7.57 -2.05
CA PRO A 92 3.66 7.27 -3.16
C PRO A 92 4.00 7.87 -4.53
N ASP A 93 4.70 9.01 -4.57
CA ASP A 93 5.09 9.68 -5.81
C ASP A 93 6.43 9.22 -6.39
N VAL A 94 7.16 8.33 -5.70
CA VAL A 94 8.48 7.85 -6.09
C VAL A 94 8.34 6.45 -6.67
N PHE A 95 8.05 6.38 -7.97
CA PHE A 95 8.07 5.14 -8.73
C PHE A 95 9.41 4.96 -9.45
N ARG A 96 9.93 3.74 -9.48
CA ARG A 96 11.11 3.33 -10.26
C ARG A 96 10.85 1.98 -10.94
N GLY A 97 11.55 1.74 -12.05
CA GLY A 97 11.45 0.51 -12.83
C GLY A 97 10.41 0.56 -13.94
N THR A 98 10.20 -0.59 -14.58
CA THR A 98 9.33 -0.71 -15.75
C THR A 98 7.89 -1.00 -15.33
N VAL A 99 6.96 -0.04 -15.55
CA VAL A 99 5.53 -0.11 -15.16
C VAL A 99 4.88 -1.47 -15.39
N ARG A 100 5.16 -2.09 -16.55
CA ARG A 100 4.60 -3.38 -16.96
C ARG A 100 4.95 -4.50 -15.98
N TYR A 101 6.19 -4.59 -15.55
CA TYR A 101 6.73 -5.69 -14.75
C TYR A 101 6.90 -5.36 -13.27
N ALA A 102 6.99 -4.08 -12.90
CA ALA A 102 7.18 -3.68 -11.50
C ALA A 102 6.10 -4.22 -10.55
N SER A 103 6.48 -4.63 -9.34
CA SER A 103 5.57 -5.07 -8.28
C SER A 103 4.52 -3.99 -7.95
N VAL A 104 3.38 -4.39 -7.36
CA VAL A 104 2.41 -3.40 -6.85
C VAL A 104 3.01 -2.53 -5.74
N HIS A 105 3.98 -3.05 -4.98
CA HIS A 105 4.65 -2.32 -3.92
C HIS A 105 5.53 -1.19 -4.47
N ALA A 106 6.22 -1.42 -5.59
CA ALA A 106 6.94 -0.38 -6.32
C ALA A 106 5.98 0.70 -6.85
N HIS A 107 4.81 0.31 -7.38
CA HIS A 107 3.75 1.26 -7.78
C HIS A 107 3.21 2.11 -6.61
N LEU A 108 3.15 1.52 -5.41
CA LEU A 108 2.77 2.21 -4.18
C LEU A 108 3.91 3.03 -3.57
N GLY A 109 5.10 3.04 -4.18
CA GLY A 109 6.26 3.78 -3.70
C GLY A 109 6.84 3.26 -2.38
N ARG A 110 6.64 1.97 -2.08
CA ARG A 110 7.21 1.33 -0.88
C ARG A 110 8.71 1.08 -1.07
N THR A 111 9.45 1.03 0.04
CA THR A 111 10.83 0.54 0.03
C THR A 111 10.89 -0.82 -0.66
N GLY A 112 11.78 -0.95 -1.65
CA GLY A 112 11.97 -2.18 -2.41
C GLY A 112 12.61 -3.28 -1.56
N SER A 113 12.17 -4.51 -1.75
CA SER A 113 12.62 -5.70 -1.02
C SER A 113 12.62 -6.92 -1.93
N ARG A 114 13.07 -8.07 -1.42
CA ARG A 114 13.26 -9.29 -2.24
C ARG A 114 11.96 -9.79 -2.87
N ARG A 115 10.81 -9.55 -2.24
CA ARG A 115 9.48 -9.90 -2.81
C ARG A 115 9.20 -9.15 -4.10
N ASP A 116 9.73 -7.93 -4.24
CA ASP A 116 9.48 -7.07 -5.40
C ASP A 116 10.11 -7.63 -6.68
N ASP A 117 11.35 -8.11 -6.59
CA ASP A 117 12.05 -8.74 -7.71
C ASP A 117 11.38 -10.06 -8.12
N LEU A 118 10.93 -10.87 -7.14
CA LEU A 118 10.23 -12.12 -7.41
C LEU A 118 8.82 -11.91 -7.99
N GLU A 119 8.08 -10.93 -7.51
CA GLU A 119 6.78 -10.53 -8.10
C GLU A 119 6.96 -10.03 -9.54
N SER A 120 8.01 -9.23 -9.77
CA SER A 120 8.34 -8.73 -11.10
C SER A 120 8.79 -9.85 -12.05
N LEU A 121 9.53 -10.85 -11.53
CA LEU A 121 9.87 -12.05 -12.28
C LEU A 121 8.62 -12.85 -12.63
N ALA A 122 7.66 -13.02 -11.71
CA ALA A 122 6.43 -13.75 -11.99
C ALA A 122 5.62 -13.10 -13.13
N TYR A 123 5.52 -11.76 -13.15
CA TYR A 123 4.92 -11.03 -14.27
C TYR A 123 5.71 -11.18 -15.57
N THR A 124 7.04 -11.18 -15.48
CA THR A 124 7.94 -11.41 -16.63
C THR A 124 7.72 -12.80 -17.24
N LEU A 125 7.65 -13.85 -16.43
CA LEU A 125 7.45 -15.23 -16.89
C LEU A 125 6.06 -15.41 -17.54
N VAL A 126 5.00 -14.87 -16.94
CA VAL A 126 3.65 -14.90 -17.54
C VAL A 126 3.63 -14.15 -18.87
N PHE A 127 4.34 -13.02 -18.96
CA PHE A 127 4.48 -12.28 -20.21
C PHE A 127 5.19 -13.11 -21.29
N LEU A 128 6.31 -13.76 -20.98
CA LEU A 128 7.04 -14.60 -21.94
C LEU A 128 6.20 -15.77 -22.48
N LEU A 129 5.31 -16.33 -21.65
CA LEU A 129 4.37 -17.39 -22.07
C LEU A 129 3.20 -16.87 -22.90
N ARG A 130 2.57 -15.77 -22.46
CA ARG A 130 1.27 -15.33 -23.00
C ARG A 130 1.38 -14.20 -24.02
N GLY A 131 2.54 -13.57 -24.10
CA GLY A 131 2.83 -12.38 -24.89
C GLY A 131 2.13 -11.10 -24.44
N ARG A 132 1.26 -11.17 -23.42
CA ARG A 132 0.56 -10.03 -22.86
C ARG A 132 0.21 -10.20 -21.39
N LEU A 133 0.07 -9.08 -20.70
CA LEU A 133 -0.43 -8.95 -19.33
C LEU A 133 -1.75 -8.16 -19.30
N PRO A 134 -2.66 -8.45 -18.35
CA PRO A 134 -4.00 -7.81 -18.29
C PRO A 134 -4.02 -6.30 -18.10
N TRP A 135 -2.89 -5.69 -17.73
CA TRP A 135 -2.72 -4.26 -17.45
C TRP A 135 -1.93 -3.51 -18.54
N GLN A 136 -1.81 -4.07 -19.74
CA GLN A 136 -1.27 -3.34 -20.89
C GLN A 136 -2.33 -2.42 -21.53
N GLY A 137 -1.88 -1.35 -22.19
CA GLY A 137 -2.74 -0.42 -22.95
C GLY A 137 -3.06 0.90 -22.25
N TYR A 138 -2.82 1.04 -20.95
CA TYR A 138 -2.99 2.31 -20.25
C TYR A 138 -1.96 3.36 -20.67
N GLN A 139 -2.42 4.60 -20.86
CA GLN A 139 -1.63 5.77 -21.28
C GLN A 139 -1.92 6.99 -20.39
N GLY A 140 -1.12 8.05 -20.54
CA GLY A 140 -1.26 9.31 -19.81
C GLY A 140 -0.61 9.32 -18.43
N GLU A 141 -0.75 10.45 -17.71
CA GLU A 141 -0.08 10.68 -16.42
C GLU A 141 -0.52 9.69 -15.33
N ASN A 142 -1.79 9.24 -15.37
CA ASN A 142 -2.35 8.29 -14.40
C ASN A 142 -2.07 6.82 -14.73
N LYS A 143 -1.23 6.52 -15.73
CA LYS A 143 -0.92 5.16 -16.16
C LYS A 143 -0.44 4.26 -15.02
N GLY A 144 0.46 4.75 -14.16
CA GLY A 144 0.98 3.98 -13.02
C GLY A 144 -0.12 3.56 -12.05
N PHE A 145 -0.99 4.51 -11.68
CA PHE A 145 -2.15 4.25 -10.83
C PHE A 145 -3.10 3.20 -11.43
N LEU A 146 -3.46 3.32 -12.71
CA LEU A 146 -4.38 2.38 -13.38
C LEU A 146 -3.77 0.98 -13.49
N VAL A 147 -2.48 0.87 -13.80
CA VAL A 147 -1.76 -0.41 -13.83
C VAL A 147 -1.72 -1.04 -12.44
N CYS A 148 -1.40 -0.27 -11.40
CA CYS A 148 -1.40 -0.76 -10.03
C CYS A 148 -2.78 -1.26 -9.59
N LYS A 149 -3.82 -0.47 -9.86
CA LYS A 149 -5.22 -0.84 -9.60
C LYS A 149 -5.59 -2.16 -10.29
N LYS A 150 -5.21 -2.30 -11.57
CA LYS A 150 -5.49 -3.52 -12.34
C LYS A 150 -4.71 -4.73 -11.83
N LYS A 151 -3.45 -4.56 -11.42
CA LYS A 151 -2.63 -5.62 -10.79
C LYS A 151 -3.25 -6.09 -9.48
N MET A 152 -3.59 -5.16 -8.60
CA MET A 152 -4.26 -5.46 -7.32
C MET A 152 -5.61 -6.17 -7.48
N ALA A 153 -6.33 -5.89 -8.57
CA ALA A 153 -7.62 -6.52 -8.88
C ALA A 153 -7.51 -7.85 -9.67
N THR A 154 -6.31 -8.24 -10.11
CA THR A 154 -6.11 -9.46 -10.91
C THR A 154 -5.64 -10.59 -10.01
N SER A 155 -6.47 -11.61 -9.80
CA SER A 155 -6.08 -12.78 -9.01
C SER A 155 -5.02 -13.63 -9.75
N PRO A 156 -4.22 -14.44 -9.02
CA PRO A 156 -3.30 -15.39 -9.64
C PRO A 156 -3.99 -16.34 -10.63
N GLU A 157 -5.20 -16.80 -10.32
CA GLU A 157 -6.00 -17.66 -11.21
C GLU A 157 -6.36 -16.95 -12.51
N SER A 158 -6.77 -15.67 -12.43
CA SER A 158 -7.10 -14.87 -13.60
C SER A 158 -5.86 -14.54 -14.44
N LEU A 159 -4.73 -14.27 -13.79
CA LEU A 159 -3.45 -13.99 -14.45
C LEU A 159 -2.90 -15.22 -15.18
N CYS A 160 -3.05 -16.40 -14.56
CA CYS A 160 -2.48 -17.67 -15.01
C CYS A 160 -3.50 -18.64 -15.62
N CYS A 161 -4.69 -18.18 -16.04
CA CYS A 161 -5.80 -19.04 -16.48
C CYS A 161 -5.46 -20.02 -17.63
N PHE A 162 -4.40 -19.75 -18.40
CA PHE A 162 -3.88 -20.63 -19.46
C PHE A 162 -2.40 -20.98 -19.28
N CYS A 163 -1.86 -20.78 -18.07
CA CYS A 163 -0.49 -21.15 -17.74
C CYS A 163 -0.46 -22.50 -17.02
N PRO A 164 0.62 -23.29 -17.14
CA PRO A 164 0.81 -24.48 -16.33
C PRO A 164 0.77 -24.17 -14.83
N GLN A 165 0.31 -25.13 -14.03
CA GLN A 165 0.10 -24.98 -12.59
C GLN A 165 1.31 -24.42 -11.81
N PRO A 166 2.57 -24.81 -12.09
CA PRO A 166 3.75 -24.22 -11.43
C PRO A 166 3.85 -22.70 -11.50
N PHE A 167 3.48 -22.09 -12.63
CA PHE A 167 3.50 -20.63 -12.78
C PHE A 167 2.44 -19.95 -11.89
N ARG A 168 1.26 -20.55 -11.78
CA ARG A 168 0.21 -20.08 -10.88
C ARG A 168 0.66 -20.18 -9.43
N GLN A 169 1.23 -21.31 -9.02
CA GLN A 169 1.75 -21.52 -7.67
C GLN A 169 2.87 -20.53 -7.32
N PHE A 170 3.75 -20.23 -8.28
CA PHE A 170 4.79 -19.23 -8.10
C PHE A 170 4.19 -17.82 -7.91
N VAL A 171 3.23 -17.41 -8.75
CA VAL A 171 2.51 -16.14 -8.58
C VAL A 171 1.81 -16.09 -7.22
N GLU A 172 1.06 -17.12 -6.85
CA GLU A 172 0.36 -17.21 -5.56
C GLU A 172 1.31 -17.08 -4.37
N TYR A 173 2.49 -17.68 -4.46
CA TYR A 173 3.52 -17.57 -3.43
C TYR A 173 4.05 -16.13 -3.31
N VAL A 174 4.54 -15.55 -4.41
CA VAL A 174 5.28 -14.27 -4.35
C VAL A 174 4.40 -13.07 -4.00
N VAL A 175 3.12 -13.06 -4.43
CA VAL A 175 2.21 -11.93 -4.13
C VAL A 175 1.77 -11.89 -2.66
N ASN A 176 2.04 -12.95 -1.90
CA ASN A 176 1.72 -13.05 -0.47
C ASN A 176 2.95 -12.92 0.46
N LEU A 177 4.14 -12.64 -0.09
CA LEU A 177 5.34 -12.41 0.71
C LEU A 177 5.27 -11.08 1.48
N LYS A 178 5.69 -11.10 2.76
CA LYS A 178 5.86 -9.88 3.57
C LYS A 178 7.16 -9.16 3.21
N PHE A 179 7.29 -7.90 3.63
CA PHE A 179 8.43 -7.04 3.30
C PHE A 179 9.78 -7.62 3.74
N ASP A 180 9.84 -8.17 4.95
CA ASP A 180 11.04 -8.71 5.60
C ASP A 180 11.15 -10.24 5.52
N GLU A 181 10.17 -10.90 4.89
CA GLU A 181 10.16 -12.36 4.76
C GLU A 181 11.34 -12.84 3.90
N GLU A 182 11.99 -13.93 4.33
CA GLU A 182 13.00 -14.63 3.55
C GLU A 182 12.31 -15.52 2.52
N PRO A 183 12.48 -15.29 1.21
CA PRO A 183 11.87 -16.15 0.21
C PRO A 183 12.50 -17.54 0.24
N ASN A 184 11.67 -18.59 0.15
CA ASN A 184 12.14 -19.96 -0.03
C ASN A 184 12.44 -20.20 -1.51
N TYR A 185 13.60 -19.69 -1.96
CA TYR A 185 14.05 -19.80 -3.36
C TYR A 185 14.09 -21.26 -3.84
N ALA A 186 14.50 -22.19 -2.98
CA ALA A 186 14.54 -23.62 -3.31
C ALA A 186 13.15 -24.18 -3.64
N LYS A 187 12.13 -23.84 -2.84
CA LYS A 187 10.73 -24.20 -3.11
C LYS A 187 10.25 -23.56 -4.41
N CYS A 188 10.59 -22.30 -4.68
CA CYS A 188 10.21 -21.64 -5.94
C CYS A 188 10.82 -22.34 -7.16
N ILE A 189 12.09 -22.76 -7.07
CA ILE A 189 12.79 -23.50 -8.13
C ILE A 189 12.13 -24.86 -8.34
N SER A 190 11.84 -25.61 -7.27
CA SER A 190 11.30 -26.97 -7.36
C SER A 190 9.89 -27.03 -7.97
N LEU A 191 9.14 -25.93 -8.01
CA LEU A 191 7.87 -25.86 -8.73
C LEU A 191 8.03 -26.24 -10.21
N PHE A 192 9.17 -25.94 -10.82
CA PHE A 192 9.40 -26.08 -12.25
C PHE A 192 10.09 -27.40 -12.64
N ASP A 193 10.56 -28.19 -11.68
CA ASP A 193 11.32 -29.43 -11.95
C ASP A 193 10.53 -30.43 -12.80
N GLY A 194 9.21 -30.52 -12.59
CA GLY A 194 8.33 -31.41 -13.37
C GLY A 194 8.08 -30.97 -14.82
N ILE A 195 8.49 -29.75 -15.20
CA ILE A 195 8.36 -29.24 -16.57
C ILE A 195 9.64 -29.47 -17.38
N VAL A 196 10.80 -29.43 -16.72
CA VAL A 196 12.10 -29.42 -17.40
C VAL A 196 12.57 -30.85 -17.67
N GLY A 197 13.05 -31.11 -18.90
CA GLY A 197 13.56 -32.42 -19.28
C GLY A 197 14.69 -32.92 -18.37
N PRO A 198 14.79 -34.25 -18.11
CA PRO A 198 15.77 -34.81 -17.17
C PRO A 198 17.22 -34.68 -17.66
N ASN A 199 17.43 -34.54 -18.97
CA ASN A 199 18.77 -34.38 -19.56
C ASN A 199 19.14 -32.88 -19.65
N PRO A 200 20.15 -32.39 -18.89
CA PRO A 200 20.55 -30.99 -18.90
C PRO A 200 21.09 -30.49 -20.25
N ASP A 201 21.74 -31.36 -21.04
CA ASP A 201 22.44 -30.96 -22.26
C ASP A 201 21.49 -30.50 -23.38
N ILE A 202 20.27 -31.07 -23.40
CA ILE A 202 19.24 -30.75 -24.38
C ILE A 202 18.34 -29.58 -23.97
N ARG A 203 18.45 -29.10 -22.71
CA ARG A 203 17.64 -27.98 -22.24
C ARG A 203 17.91 -26.73 -23.09
N PRO A 204 16.91 -25.89 -23.33
CA PRO A 204 17.08 -24.67 -24.10
C PRO A 204 17.91 -23.62 -23.34
N ILE A 205 17.91 -23.66 -22.00
CA ILE A 205 18.75 -22.83 -21.12
C ILE A 205 19.43 -23.71 -20.06
N ASN A 206 20.67 -23.36 -19.72
CA ASN A 206 21.42 -23.97 -18.64
C ASN A 206 20.84 -23.55 -17.27
N THR A 207 20.62 -24.54 -16.39
CA THR A 207 20.03 -24.40 -15.05
C THR A 207 20.97 -24.85 -13.91
N ASP A 208 22.26 -25.07 -14.21
CA ASP A 208 23.30 -25.50 -13.27
C ASP A 208 23.51 -24.48 -12.14
N GLY A 209 23.17 -23.21 -12.39
CA GLY A 209 23.24 -22.15 -11.41
C GLY A 209 22.38 -22.44 -10.19
N ALA A 210 21.23 -23.10 -10.37
CA ALA A 210 20.34 -23.56 -9.31
C ALA A 210 20.87 -24.82 -8.59
N GLN A 211 21.45 -25.77 -9.33
CA GLN A 211 21.99 -27.03 -8.74
C GLN A 211 23.17 -26.78 -7.79
N LYS A 212 24.06 -25.83 -8.13
CA LYS A 212 25.19 -25.45 -7.28
C LYS A 212 24.78 -24.80 -5.94
N VAL A 213 23.58 -24.24 -5.88
CA VAL A 213 23.02 -23.67 -4.64
C VAL A 213 22.33 -24.76 -3.81
N GLY A 214 21.64 -25.70 -4.47
CA GLY A 214 20.97 -26.84 -3.83
C GLY A 214 21.90 -27.85 -3.14
N GLN A 215 23.08 -28.13 -3.69
CA GLN A 215 24.00 -29.14 -3.11
C GLN A 215 24.60 -28.78 -1.74
N LYS A 216 24.47 -27.52 -1.27
CA LYS A 216 24.83 -27.15 0.11
C LYS A 216 23.77 -27.52 1.15
N ARG A 217 22.62 -28.05 0.75
CA ARG A 217 21.59 -28.57 1.65
C ARG A 217 21.30 -30.02 1.26
N GLY A 218 21.65 -30.94 2.16
CA GLY A 218 21.26 -32.35 2.02
C GLY A 218 19.76 -32.46 1.78
N ARG A 219 19.35 -33.50 1.02
CA ARG A 219 17.95 -33.85 0.72
C ARG A 219 17.05 -33.57 1.93
N PHE A 220 16.38 -32.42 1.95
CA PHE A 220 15.15 -32.29 2.70
C PHE A 220 14.13 -33.04 1.86
N MET A 221 13.70 -34.20 2.36
CA MET A 221 12.48 -34.80 1.86
C MET A 221 11.39 -33.74 1.96
N MET A 222 10.57 -33.61 0.91
CA MET A 222 9.32 -32.85 0.99
C MET A 222 8.50 -33.48 2.11
N GLU A 223 8.61 -32.92 3.31
CA GLU A 223 7.46 -32.88 4.18
C GLU A 223 6.48 -31.95 3.45
N GLU A 224 5.37 -32.53 3.00
CA GLU A 224 4.17 -31.75 2.77
C GLU A 224 3.91 -31.04 4.10
N ASP A 225 4.38 -29.78 4.21
CA ASP A 225 3.96 -28.88 5.27
C ASP A 225 2.44 -28.71 5.07
N ASP A 226 1.70 -29.62 5.68
CA ASP A 226 0.28 -29.57 5.98
C ASP A 226 0.08 -28.50 7.06
N ASP A 227 0.58 -27.29 6.79
CA ASP A 227 0.31 -26.08 7.55
C ASP A 227 -1.12 -25.65 7.17
N ASP A 228 -2.07 -26.48 7.62
CA ASP A 228 -3.51 -26.40 7.45
C ASP A 228 -4.13 -25.21 8.22
N GLN A 229 -3.27 -24.30 8.71
CA GLN A 229 -3.70 -22.98 9.13
C GLN A 229 -3.84 -22.10 7.89
N PRO A 230 -5.03 -21.53 7.61
CA PRO A 230 -5.19 -20.60 6.53
C PRO A 230 -4.33 -19.36 6.81
N LYS A 231 -3.13 -19.30 6.20
CA LYS A 231 -2.34 -18.08 6.15
C LYS A 231 -3.23 -17.01 5.54
N LYS A 232 -3.48 -15.93 6.28
CA LYS A 232 -4.30 -14.81 5.79
C LYS A 232 -3.72 -14.34 4.46
N LYS A 233 -4.43 -14.63 3.37
CA LYS A 233 -4.05 -14.21 2.03
C LYS A 233 -4.02 -12.68 2.01
N ILE A 234 -2.88 -12.09 1.69
CA ILE A 234 -2.66 -10.64 1.82
C ILE A 234 -3.49 -9.86 0.79
N ARG A 235 -3.73 -10.46 -0.38
CA ARG A 235 -4.33 -9.79 -1.54
C ARG A 235 -5.57 -10.48 -2.13
N MET A 236 -6.24 -11.37 -1.39
CA MET A 236 -7.37 -12.14 -1.93
C MET A 236 -8.68 -11.84 -1.19
N GLY A 237 -9.72 -11.49 -1.95
CA GLY A 237 -11.12 -11.41 -1.50
C GLY A 237 -12.01 -10.65 -2.53
N MET A 238 -13.21 -10.23 -2.10
CA MET A 238 -14.15 -9.44 -2.91
C MET A 238 -14.16 -7.97 -2.47
N PRO A 239 -14.12 -7.00 -3.42
CA PRO A 239 -14.02 -5.59 -3.08
C PRO A 239 -15.17 -5.14 -2.20
N ALA A 240 -14.87 -4.69 -0.98
CA ALA A 240 -15.88 -4.14 -0.08
C ALA A 240 -15.49 -2.75 0.41
N THR A 241 -16.50 -1.88 0.47
CA THR A 241 -16.40 -0.63 1.23
C THR A 241 -16.82 -0.88 2.66
N GLN A 242 -16.04 -0.36 3.60
CA GLN A 242 -16.28 -0.54 5.03
C GLN A 242 -15.96 0.75 5.77
N TRP A 243 -16.51 0.86 6.97
CA TRP A 243 -16.08 1.82 7.96
C TRP A 243 -14.71 1.43 8.47
N VAL A 244 -13.78 2.39 8.49
CA VAL A 244 -12.52 2.29 9.22
C VAL A 244 -12.64 3.15 10.45
N SER A 245 -12.61 2.54 11.62
CA SER A 245 -12.67 3.24 12.91
C SER A 245 -11.34 3.10 13.63
N VAL A 246 -10.81 4.23 14.09
CA VAL A 246 -9.59 4.31 14.89
C VAL A 246 -9.98 4.71 16.31
N TYR A 247 -9.53 3.93 17.29
CA TYR A 247 -9.78 4.15 18.71
C TYR A 247 -8.47 4.44 19.42
N ASN A 248 -8.46 5.45 20.28
CA ASN A 248 -7.32 5.77 21.13
C ASN A 248 -7.72 5.64 22.60
N ALA A 249 -6.79 5.15 23.42
CA ALA A 249 -6.92 5.22 24.86
C ALA A 249 -6.87 6.68 25.32
N ARG A 250 -7.79 7.06 26.20
CA ARG A 250 -7.84 8.40 26.81
C ARG A 250 -8.24 8.28 28.27
N ARG A 251 -8.02 9.36 29.03
CA ARG A 251 -8.67 9.52 30.33
C ARG A 251 -10.19 9.46 30.15
N PRO A 252 -10.94 8.91 31.12
CA PRO A 252 -12.39 8.83 31.03
C PRO A 252 -13.00 10.17 30.64
N MET A 253 -13.76 10.18 29.55
CA MET A 253 -14.42 11.37 29.02
C MET A 253 -15.80 11.02 28.42
N LYS A 254 -16.68 12.02 28.32
CA LYS A 254 -17.95 11.89 27.61
C LYS A 254 -17.67 11.98 26.10
N GLN A 255 -18.14 10.98 25.36
CA GLN A 255 -18.15 10.96 23.89
C GLN A 255 -19.57 10.63 23.42
N ARG A 256 -19.99 11.25 22.33
CA ARG A 256 -21.27 10.98 21.66
C ARG A 256 -21.01 10.77 20.18
N TYR A 257 -21.77 9.87 19.58
CA TYR A 257 -21.79 9.70 18.14
C TYR A 257 -23.21 9.78 17.58
N HIS A 258 -23.31 10.27 16.35
CA HIS A 258 -24.50 10.19 15.52
C HIS A 258 -24.10 9.64 14.16
N TYR A 259 -24.91 8.78 13.56
CA TYR A 259 -24.65 8.20 12.23
C TYR A 259 -25.96 8.09 11.48
N ASN A 260 -25.90 7.91 10.16
CA ASN A 260 -27.05 7.98 9.27
C ASN A 260 -27.81 9.32 9.38
N VAL A 261 -27.09 10.40 9.63
CA VAL A 261 -27.66 11.74 9.80
C VAL A 261 -27.86 12.38 8.43
N ALA A 262 -29.09 12.77 8.12
CA ALA A 262 -29.40 13.57 6.93
C ALA A 262 -29.13 15.05 7.17
N ASP A 263 -28.90 15.81 6.10
CA ASP A 263 -28.56 17.24 6.12
C ASP A 263 -29.46 18.07 7.05
N GLY A 264 -30.78 17.94 6.91
CA GLY A 264 -31.77 18.68 7.71
C GLY A 264 -31.77 18.35 9.21
N ARG A 265 -31.05 17.31 9.65
CA ARG A 265 -30.93 16.91 11.07
C ARG A 265 -29.58 17.25 11.69
N LEU A 266 -28.59 17.69 10.90
CA LEU A 266 -27.26 18.02 11.41
C LEU A 266 -27.31 19.07 12.52
N ALA A 267 -27.99 20.20 12.27
CA ALA A 267 -28.06 21.32 13.21
C ALA A 267 -28.61 20.91 14.59
N GLN A 268 -29.64 20.08 14.61
CA GLN A 268 -30.25 19.57 15.84
C GLN A 268 -29.25 18.73 16.66
N HIS A 269 -28.53 17.82 16.02
CA HIS A 269 -27.55 16.96 16.69
C HIS A 269 -26.35 17.78 17.21
N ILE A 270 -25.87 18.73 16.42
CA ILE A 270 -24.74 19.59 16.79
C ILE A 270 -25.10 20.51 17.96
N SER A 271 -26.26 21.20 17.91
CA SER A 271 -26.72 22.07 19.01
C SER A 271 -26.82 21.31 20.32
N LYS A 272 -27.47 20.14 20.30
CA LYS A 272 -27.63 19.30 21.49
C LYS A 272 -26.28 18.81 22.03
N GLY A 273 -25.31 18.52 21.17
CA GLY A 273 -23.95 18.17 21.61
C GLY A 273 -23.23 19.35 22.25
N ASN A 274 -23.33 20.54 21.67
CA ASN A 274 -22.72 21.77 22.20
C ASN A 274 -23.31 22.15 23.57
N GLU A 275 -24.63 22.05 23.76
CA GLU A 275 -25.31 22.25 25.06
C GLU A 275 -24.78 21.28 26.13
N ASP A 276 -24.37 20.08 25.72
CA ASP A 276 -23.78 19.05 26.55
C ASP A 276 -22.26 19.21 26.78
N GLY A 277 -21.65 20.29 26.27
CA GLY A 277 -20.20 20.55 26.32
C GLY A 277 -19.37 19.63 25.43
N LEU A 278 -19.96 19.07 24.37
CA LEU A 278 -19.31 18.19 23.41
C LEU A 278 -19.05 18.91 22.10
N PHE A 279 -17.83 18.82 21.59
CA PHE A 279 -17.43 19.40 20.30
C PHE A 279 -17.13 18.31 19.29
N ILE A 280 -17.45 18.55 18.02
CA ILE A 280 -17.17 17.59 16.94
C ILE A 280 -15.65 17.39 16.81
N SER A 281 -15.20 16.15 16.92
CA SER A 281 -13.79 15.77 16.80
C SER A 281 -13.48 15.02 15.50
N SER A 282 -14.47 14.34 14.92
CA SER A 282 -14.33 13.65 13.64
C SER A 282 -15.67 13.61 12.90
N VAL A 283 -15.60 13.69 11.57
CA VAL A 283 -16.76 13.58 10.68
C VAL A 283 -16.42 12.59 9.59
N ALA A 284 -17.40 11.80 9.17
CA ALA A 284 -17.33 10.96 7.98
C ALA A 284 -18.67 10.97 7.25
N SER A 285 -18.67 10.50 6.01
CA SER A 285 -19.88 10.30 5.21
C SER A 285 -19.90 8.90 4.63
N CYS A 286 -21.10 8.32 4.55
CA CYS A 286 -21.36 7.11 3.78
C CYS A 286 -22.55 7.41 2.86
N SER A 287 -22.32 7.29 1.56
CA SER A 287 -23.24 7.77 0.54
C SER A 287 -23.49 9.28 0.66
N ASN A 288 -24.61 9.70 1.24
CA ASN A 288 -24.94 11.10 1.50
C ASN A 288 -25.45 11.29 2.93
N LEU A 289 -25.03 10.41 3.84
CA LEU A 289 -25.41 10.45 5.25
C LEU A 289 -24.16 10.63 6.11
N TRP A 290 -24.28 11.49 7.11
CA TRP A 290 -23.18 11.90 7.95
C TRP A 290 -23.05 11.01 9.19
N ALA A 291 -21.80 10.82 9.60
CA ALA A 291 -21.42 10.34 10.92
C ALA A 291 -20.65 11.45 11.63
N LEU A 292 -21.10 11.81 12.83
CA LEU A 292 -20.53 12.84 13.70
C LEU A 292 -20.01 12.17 14.98
N ILE A 293 -18.75 12.42 15.32
CA ILE A 293 -18.16 12.05 16.61
C ILE A 293 -17.93 13.34 17.40
N MET A 294 -18.40 13.41 18.64
CA MET A 294 -18.33 14.59 19.49
C MET A 294 -17.74 14.23 20.87
N ASP A 295 -16.75 14.99 21.32
CA ASP A 295 -15.96 14.70 22.51
C ASP A 295 -15.96 15.88 23.49
N ALA A 296 -15.95 15.58 24.79
CA ALA A 296 -15.66 16.56 25.84
C ALA A 296 -14.16 16.89 25.94
N GLY A 297 -13.30 16.00 25.46
CA GLY A 297 -11.83 16.08 25.61
C GLY A 297 -11.09 16.68 24.41
N THR A 298 -11.73 17.52 23.60
CA THR A 298 -11.08 18.16 22.43
C THR A 298 -10.15 19.31 22.81
N GLY A 299 -10.45 20.00 23.91
CA GLY A 299 -9.81 21.27 24.27
C GLY A 299 -10.27 22.46 23.42
N PHE A 300 -11.28 22.29 22.55
CA PHE A 300 -11.85 23.38 21.77
C PHE A 300 -12.70 24.30 22.64
N THR A 301 -12.70 25.59 22.30
CA THR A 301 -13.47 26.62 23.02
C THR A 301 -14.70 27.09 22.26
N SER A 302 -14.71 26.93 20.94
CA SER A 302 -15.83 27.29 20.06
C SER A 302 -15.72 26.52 18.75
N GLN A 303 -16.85 26.24 18.11
CA GLN A 303 -16.92 25.62 16.79
C GLN A 303 -17.90 26.34 15.87
N VAL A 304 -17.54 26.38 14.59
CA VAL A 304 -18.41 26.75 13.48
C VAL A 304 -18.37 25.63 12.44
N TYR A 305 -19.45 25.46 11.69
CA TYR A 305 -19.51 24.47 10.63
C TYR A 305 -20.29 25.00 9.43
N GLU A 306 -20.00 24.43 8.26
CA GLU A 306 -20.76 24.67 7.04
C GLU A 306 -21.02 23.34 6.33
N LEU A 307 -22.28 23.13 5.99
CA LEU A 307 -22.68 22.13 5.00
C LEU A 307 -22.77 22.84 3.65
N SER A 308 -21.78 22.61 2.79
CA SER A 308 -21.72 23.20 1.45
C SER A 308 -22.12 22.18 0.38
N PRO A 309 -22.87 22.58 -0.66
CA PRO A 309 -23.11 21.72 -1.82
C PRO A 309 -21.82 21.46 -2.65
N TYR A 310 -20.75 22.21 -2.39
CA TYR A 310 -19.46 22.06 -3.04
C TYR A 310 -18.42 21.46 -2.10
N PHE A 311 -17.49 20.69 -2.67
CA PHE A 311 -16.39 20.10 -1.90
C PHE A 311 -15.38 21.18 -1.49
N LEU A 312 -15.41 21.54 -0.20
CA LEU A 312 -14.65 22.62 0.46
C LEU A 312 -14.96 24.01 -0.11
N HIS A 313 -15.89 24.71 0.52
CA HIS A 313 -16.24 26.09 0.18
C HIS A 313 -15.12 27.07 0.58
N LYS A 314 -14.36 27.53 -0.42
CA LYS A 314 -13.14 28.33 -0.20
C LYS A 314 -13.40 29.65 0.52
N GLU A 315 -14.42 30.40 0.09
CA GLU A 315 -14.71 31.75 0.61
C GLU A 315 -15.07 31.69 2.11
N TRP A 316 -15.95 30.77 2.49
CA TRP A 316 -16.32 30.56 3.88
C TRP A 316 -15.11 30.14 4.74
N ILE A 317 -14.28 29.22 4.27
CA ILE A 317 -13.07 28.79 5.01
C ILE A 317 -12.13 29.98 5.24
N MET A 318 -11.92 30.82 4.21
CA MET A 318 -11.05 32.00 4.32
C MET A 318 -11.59 33.01 5.34
N GLU A 319 -12.90 33.28 5.32
CA GLU A 319 -13.56 34.15 6.30
C GLU A 319 -13.40 33.60 7.74
N GLN A 320 -13.51 32.28 7.93
CA GLN A 320 -13.34 31.67 9.25
C GLN A 320 -11.88 31.68 9.73
N TRP A 321 -10.90 31.57 8.83
CA TRP A 321 -9.49 31.74 9.18
C TRP A 321 -9.19 33.15 9.70
N GLU A 322 -9.76 34.20 9.11
CA GLU A 322 -9.63 35.59 9.60
C GLU A 322 -10.18 35.74 11.02
N LYS A 323 -11.18 34.92 11.38
CA LYS A 323 -11.77 34.83 12.71
C LYS A 323 -11.04 33.84 13.62
N ASN A 324 -9.82 33.40 13.29
CA ASN A 324 -9.02 32.45 14.08
C ASN A 324 -9.68 31.08 14.33
N PHE A 325 -10.61 30.66 13.46
CA PHE A 325 -11.08 29.29 13.44
C PHE A 325 -10.19 28.46 12.51
N TYR A 326 -9.89 27.22 12.88
CA TYR A 326 -9.07 26.31 12.07
C TYR A 326 -9.85 25.05 11.74
N ILE A 327 -9.71 24.52 10.53
CA ILE A 327 -10.31 23.23 10.14
C ILE A 327 -9.79 22.15 11.07
N THR A 328 -10.73 21.43 11.68
CA THR A 328 -10.48 20.39 12.68
C THR A 328 -11.13 19.06 12.33
N ALA A 329 -12.26 19.09 11.62
CA ALA A 329 -12.87 17.92 11.04
C ALA A 329 -13.52 18.29 9.70
N LEU A 330 -13.50 17.37 8.75
CA LEU A 330 -14.14 17.55 7.46
C LEU A 330 -14.47 16.19 6.86
N ALA A 331 -15.55 16.13 6.07
CA ALA A 331 -15.88 14.99 5.23
C ALA A 331 -16.62 15.45 3.97
N GLY A 332 -16.49 14.69 2.90
CA GLY A 332 -17.28 14.87 1.68
C GLY A 332 -18.27 13.72 1.48
N ALA A 333 -19.39 14.02 0.84
CA ALA A 333 -20.39 13.04 0.44
C ALA A 333 -20.25 12.65 -1.05
N ASN A 334 -20.97 11.63 -1.47
CA ASN A 334 -20.93 11.12 -2.84
C ASN A 334 -21.49 12.11 -3.87
N ASN A 335 -22.45 12.94 -3.46
CA ASN A 335 -23.02 14.01 -4.30
C ASN A 335 -22.07 15.21 -4.46
N GLY A 336 -20.88 15.19 -3.86
CA GLY A 336 -19.90 16.28 -3.92
C GLY A 336 -20.07 17.34 -2.84
N SER A 337 -21.10 17.25 -1.99
CA SER A 337 -21.25 18.13 -0.84
C SER A 337 -20.17 17.86 0.21
N SER A 338 -19.94 18.82 1.10
CA SER A 338 -19.01 18.66 2.21
C SER A 338 -19.52 19.29 3.49
N LEU A 339 -19.19 18.65 4.60
CA LEU A 339 -19.34 19.21 5.93
C LEU A 339 -17.94 19.57 6.44
N VAL A 340 -17.71 20.86 6.66
CA VAL A 340 -16.45 21.38 7.21
C VAL A 340 -16.71 21.93 8.60
N VAL A 341 -15.89 21.52 9.57
CA VAL A 341 -15.96 21.99 10.95
C VAL A 341 -14.64 22.67 11.32
N MET A 342 -14.76 23.94 11.74
CA MET A 342 -13.63 24.75 12.17
C MET A 342 -13.76 25.13 13.65
N SER A 343 -12.66 25.05 14.39
CA SER A 343 -12.64 25.22 15.85
C SER A 343 -11.65 26.30 16.30
N ARG A 344 -11.98 26.95 17.43
CA ARG A 344 -11.04 27.75 18.25
C ARG A 344 -10.55 26.92 19.44
N GLY A 345 -9.44 27.35 20.05
CA GLY A 345 -8.80 26.63 21.15
C GLY A 345 -7.85 25.52 20.69
N THR A 346 -7.61 25.41 19.38
CA THR A 346 -6.54 24.57 18.84
C THR A 346 -5.17 25.21 19.11
N GLN A 347 -4.11 24.41 19.06
CA GLN A 347 -2.73 24.93 19.05
C GLN A 347 -2.27 25.30 17.63
N TYR A 348 -3.13 25.13 16.64
CA TYR A 348 -2.76 25.29 15.24
C TYR A 348 -2.44 26.74 14.93
N ALA A 349 -1.44 26.92 14.08
CA ALA A 349 -1.08 28.19 13.48
C ALA A 349 -0.82 27.95 11.99
N GLN A 350 -1.03 28.96 11.15
CA GLN A 350 -0.75 28.90 9.71
C GLN A 350 -1.29 27.61 9.08
N GLN A 351 -2.58 27.59 8.76
CA GLN A 351 -3.21 26.43 8.14
C GLN A 351 -3.27 26.59 6.62
N SER A 352 -3.19 25.47 5.89
CA SER A 352 -3.37 25.42 4.45
C SER A 352 -4.04 24.11 4.08
N TYR A 353 -4.74 24.06 2.95
CA TYR A 353 -5.29 22.81 2.43
C TYR A 353 -5.02 22.68 0.93
N LYS A 354 -5.08 21.44 0.45
CA LYS A 354 -5.03 21.12 -0.98
C LYS A 354 -6.14 20.15 -1.34
N VAL A 355 -6.80 20.44 -2.46
CA VAL A 355 -7.78 19.55 -3.09
C VAL A 355 -7.23 19.07 -4.43
N GLY A 356 -7.46 17.80 -4.77
CA GLY A 356 -7.04 17.24 -6.06
C GLY A 356 -7.66 15.88 -6.35
N ASP A 357 -7.57 15.43 -7.60
CA ASP A 357 -8.11 14.13 -8.04
C ASP A 357 -7.20 12.94 -7.70
N SER A 358 -6.00 13.21 -7.21
CA SER A 358 -5.02 12.24 -6.72
C SER A 358 -4.51 12.63 -5.34
N PHE A 359 -4.03 11.64 -4.59
CA PHE A 359 -3.48 11.87 -3.26
C PHE A 359 -2.23 12.80 -3.36
N PRO A 360 -2.22 13.98 -2.72
CA PRO A 360 -1.25 15.03 -3.04
C PRO A 360 0.09 14.88 -2.28
N PHE A 361 0.74 13.71 -2.33
CA PHE A 361 1.91 13.41 -1.52
C PHE A 361 3.11 14.34 -1.77
N LYS A 362 3.42 14.75 -3.02
CA LYS A 362 4.50 15.72 -3.30
C LYS A 362 4.30 17.03 -2.54
N TRP A 363 3.05 17.48 -2.44
CA TRP A 363 2.70 18.70 -1.71
C TRP A 363 2.79 18.48 -0.20
N ILE A 364 2.32 17.33 0.32
CA ILE A 364 2.46 16.97 1.73
C ILE A 364 3.94 16.91 2.13
N ASN A 365 4.77 16.23 1.35
CA ASN A 365 6.21 16.11 1.61
C ASN A 365 6.92 17.48 1.59
N LYS A 366 6.52 18.39 0.69
CA LYS A 366 6.99 19.79 0.72
C LYS A 366 6.56 20.48 2.01
N LYS A 367 5.31 20.29 2.44
CA LYS A 367 4.76 20.90 3.66
C LYS A 367 5.40 20.38 4.94
N TRP A 368 5.72 19.08 5.03
CA TRP A 368 6.51 18.52 6.12
C TRP A 368 7.87 19.19 6.27
N LYS A 369 8.59 19.43 5.17
CA LYS A 369 9.86 20.17 5.18
C LYS A 369 9.73 21.64 5.61
N GLU A 370 8.55 22.23 5.42
CA GLU A 370 8.21 23.59 5.85
C GLU A 370 7.72 23.64 7.33
N GLY A 371 7.72 22.51 8.05
CA GLY A 371 7.27 22.42 9.45
C GLY A 371 5.75 22.37 9.65
N PHE A 372 5.00 22.08 8.58
CA PHE A 372 3.56 21.82 8.66
C PHE A 372 3.32 20.32 8.78
N TYR A 373 2.25 19.93 9.44
CA TYR A 373 1.83 18.53 9.57
C TYR A 373 0.38 18.38 9.13
N VAL A 374 0.03 17.24 8.54
CA VAL A 374 -1.36 16.91 8.17
C VAL A 374 -2.18 16.79 9.45
N THR A 375 -3.25 17.56 9.54
CA THR A 375 -4.14 17.59 10.72
C THR A 375 -5.52 17.06 10.41
N ALA A 376 -5.95 17.03 9.16
CA ALA A 376 -7.22 16.46 8.76
C ALA A 376 -7.20 16.06 7.27
N MET A 377 -8.00 15.06 6.91
CA MET A 377 -8.18 14.61 5.53
C MET A 377 -9.64 14.27 5.28
N ALA A 378 -10.08 14.43 4.04
CA ALA A 378 -11.38 13.95 3.56
C ALA A 378 -11.33 13.61 2.09
N THR A 379 -12.40 12.96 1.65
CA THR A 379 -12.66 12.63 0.25
C THR A 379 -14.08 12.99 -0.13
N ALA A 380 -14.32 13.26 -1.41
CA ALA A 380 -15.63 13.31 -2.04
C ALA A 380 -15.54 12.62 -3.41
N GLY A 381 -16.13 11.44 -3.53
CA GLY A 381 -15.91 10.58 -4.70
C GLY A 381 -14.44 10.17 -4.82
N SER A 382 -13.77 10.58 -5.90
CA SER A 382 -12.33 10.36 -6.14
C SER A 382 -11.44 11.51 -5.66
N ARG A 383 -12.03 12.66 -5.29
CA ARG A 383 -11.27 13.85 -4.90
C ARG A 383 -10.77 13.72 -3.47
N TRP A 384 -9.54 14.15 -3.25
CA TRP A 384 -8.89 14.23 -1.95
C TRP A 384 -8.86 15.67 -1.47
N ALA A 385 -9.05 15.86 -0.17
CA ALA A 385 -8.75 17.10 0.55
C ALA A 385 -7.78 16.79 1.69
N VAL A 386 -6.66 17.50 1.75
CA VAL A 386 -5.65 17.36 2.79
C VAL A 386 -5.40 18.71 3.42
N VAL A 387 -5.55 18.78 4.75
CA VAL A 387 -5.32 19.99 5.55
C VAL A 387 -4.04 19.82 6.34
N VAL A 388 -3.16 20.82 6.28
CA VAL A 388 -1.92 20.88 7.05
C VAL A 388 -1.89 22.12 7.93
N SER A 389 -1.31 22.00 9.12
CA SER A 389 -1.19 23.09 10.09
C SER A 389 0.20 23.10 10.72
N ARG A 390 0.72 24.27 11.08
CA ARG A 390 1.85 24.36 12.02
C ARG A 390 1.36 24.22 13.46
N ASN A 391 2.29 23.93 14.37
CA ASN A 391 2.00 23.70 15.79
C ASN A 391 0.96 22.60 16.04
N ALA A 392 0.93 21.59 15.16
CA ALA A 392 0.02 20.45 15.26
C ALA A 392 0.36 19.48 16.42
N GLY A 393 1.48 19.70 17.12
CA GLY A 393 1.89 18.87 18.25
C GLY A 393 2.58 17.56 17.84
N PHE A 394 3.09 17.46 16.61
CA PHE A 394 3.84 16.30 16.10
C PHE A 394 5.33 16.61 15.92
N VAL A 395 6.16 15.58 15.97
CA VAL A 395 7.60 15.67 15.64
C VAL A 395 7.89 15.03 14.29
N ASP A 396 7.16 13.98 13.93
CA ASP A 396 7.32 13.28 12.66
C ASP A 396 5.96 12.78 12.13
N GLN A 397 5.87 12.59 10.81
CA GLN A 397 4.70 12.09 10.11
C GLN A 397 5.06 11.24 8.89
N VAL A 398 4.29 10.18 8.70
CA VAL A 398 4.37 9.26 7.56
C VAL A 398 2.98 8.97 7.01
N VAL A 399 2.94 8.38 5.82
CA VAL A 399 1.69 7.97 5.15
C VAL A 399 1.71 6.48 4.86
N GLU A 400 0.55 5.84 5.03
CA GLU A 400 0.23 4.56 4.41
C GLU A 400 -0.91 4.76 3.40
N LEU A 401 -0.63 4.61 2.11
CA LEU A 401 -1.60 4.70 1.01
C LEU A 401 -1.67 3.36 0.29
N ASP A 402 -2.84 2.75 0.22
CA ASP A 402 -3.03 1.45 -0.43
C ASP A 402 -4.43 1.33 -1.03
N PHE A 403 -4.61 0.41 -1.98
CA PHE A 403 -5.92 0.03 -2.52
C PHE A 403 -6.73 -0.83 -1.53
N LEU A 404 -6.05 -1.41 -0.54
CA LEU A 404 -6.58 -2.16 0.59
C LEU A 404 -6.31 -1.43 1.91
N TYR A 405 -6.84 -1.93 3.02
CA TYR A 405 -6.40 -1.43 4.32
C TYR A 405 -4.92 -1.85 4.58
N PRO A 406 -3.99 -0.90 4.80
CA PRO A 406 -2.55 -1.18 4.87
C PRO A 406 -2.12 -1.74 6.24
N SER A 407 -2.59 -2.94 6.58
CA SER A 407 -2.38 -3.53 7.92
C SER A 407 -0.90 -3.74 8.25
N GLU A 408 -0.10 -4.24 7.30
CA GLU A 408 1.34 -4.47 7.50
C GLU A 408 2.06 -3.16 7.85
N GLY A 409 1.80 -2.09 7.08
CA GLY A 409 2.37 -0.76 7.31
C GLY A 409 1.96 -0.21 8.67
N VAL A 410 0.67 -0.25 9.00
CA VAL A 410 0.16 0.25 10.29
C VAL A 410 0.85 -0.41 11.48
N HIS A 411 0.96 -1.74 11.51
CA HIS A 411 1.62 -2.44 12.62
C HIS A 411 3.10 -2.08 12.74
N ARG A 412 3.84 -2.07 11.63
CA ARG A 412 5.27 -1.67 11.65
C ARG A 412 5.45 -0.25 12.15
N ARG A 413 4.57 0.68 11.77
CA ARG A 413 4.63 2.08 12.22
C ARG A 413 4.27 2.19 13.71
N TRP A 414 3.30 1.40 14.21
CA TRP A 414 2.98 1.35 15.63
C TRP A 414 4.17 0.91 16.50
N ASP A 415 4.90 -0.11 16.06
CA ASP A 415 6.11 -0.60 16.73
C ASP A 415 7.21 0.47 16.82
N ASN A 416 7.20 1.42 15.88
CA ASN A 416 8.12 2.57 15.83
C ASN A 416 7.54 3.86 16.45
N GLY A 417 6.49 3.75 17.28
CA GLY A 417 5.93 4.87 18.04
C GLY A 417 5.00 5.81 17.27
N TYR A 418 4.73 5.54 16.00
CA TYR A 418 3.74 6.30 15.22
C TYR A 418 2.33 5.89 15.61
N ARG A 419 1.36 6.81 15.49
CA ARG A 419 -0.07 6.53 15.68
C ARG A 419 -0.88 7.17 14.56
N ILE A 420 -1.95 6.52 14.12
CA ILE A 420 -2.87 7.05 13.12
C ILE A 420 -3.53 8.32 13.68
N THR A 421 -3.41 9.43 12.94
CA THR A 421 -3.95 10.74 13.33
C THR A 421 -4.92 11.33 12.31
N ALA A 422 -4.90 10.86 11.07
CA ALA A 422 -5.90 11.22 10.07
C ALA A 422 -6.14 10.06 9.11
N THR A 423 -7.39 9.87 8.72
CA THR A 423 -7.79 8.81 7.79
C THR A 423 -8.76 9.35 6.75
N ALA A 424 -8.57 8.97 5.49
CA ALA A 424 -9.53 9.25 4.43
C ALA A 424 -9.46 8.14 3.38
N ALA A 425 -10.56 7.87 2.70
CA ALA A 425 -10.63 6.80 1.73
C ALA A 425 -11.53 7.19 0.55
N THR A 426 -11.09 6.84 -0.66
CA THR A 426 -11.92 6.88 -1.86
C THR A 426 -12.50 5.48 -2.11
N TRP A 427 -13.19 5.33 -3.24
CA TRP A 427 -13.60 4.02 -3.76
C TRP A 427 -12.42 3.14 -4.19
N ASP A 428 -11.24 3.73 -4.35
CA ASP A 428 -10.06 3.04 -4.87
C ASP A 428 -8.96 2.87 -3.85
N GLN A 429 -8.70 3.87 -3.00
CA GLN A 429 -7.56 3.88 -2.08
C GLN A 429 -7.96 4.37 -0.68
N THR A 430 -7.32 3.80 0.33
CA THR A 430 -7.34 4.28 1.71
C THR A 430 -5.99 4.93 2.02
N ALA A 431 -6.02 6.13 2.61
CA ALA A 431 -4.85 6.84 3.11
C ALA A 431 -4.94 7.01 4.63
N LEU A 432 -3.87 6.62 5.32
CA LEU A 432 -3.69 6.84 6.75
C LEU A 432 -2.45 7.72 6.94
N ILE A 433 -2.59 8.83 7.65
CA ILE A 433 -1.45 9.57 8.17
C ILE A 433 -1.18 9.07 9.58
N LEU A 434 0.08 8.72 9.83
CA LEU A 434 0.55 8.35 11.16
C LEU A 434 1.58 9.36 11.64
N SER A 435 1.49 9.75 12.90
CA SER A 435 2.32 10.80 13.50
C SER A 435 2.97 10.32 14.79
N ILE A 436 4.15 10.85 15.09
CA ILE A 436 4.74 10.78 16.42
C ILE A 436 4.37 12.07 17.18
N PRO A 437 3.63 11.98 18.30
CA PRO A 437 3.28 13.16 19.09
C PRO A 437 4.51 13.72 19.82
N ARG A 438 4.60 15.05 19.88
CA ARG A 438 5.67 15.77 20.60
C ARG A 438 5.64 15.52 22.10
N ARG A 439 4.44 15.28 22.66
CA ARG A 439 4.27 14.84 24.05
C ARG A 439 3.75 13.41 24.02
N LYS A 440 4.53 12.48 24.59
CA LYS A 440 4.09 11.09 24.72
C LYS A 440 2.82 11.05 25.59
N PRO A 441 1.73 10.45 25.10
CA PRO A 441 0.54 10.27 25.91
C PRO A 441 0.83 9.28 27.04
N ALA A 442 0.05 9.35 28.11
CA ALA A 442 0.19 8.43 29.24
C ALA A 442 -0.14 6.98 28.86
N ASP A 443 -1.06 6.81 27.90
CA ASP A 443 -1.41 5.52 27.30
C ASP A 443 -1.34 5.68 25.78
N GLU A 444 -0.52 4.84 25.15
CA GLU A 444 -0.29 4.85 23.70
C GLU A 444 -1.17 3.83 22.97
N THR A 445 -2.09 3.15 23.66
CA THR A 445 -2.93 2.13 23.05
C THR A 445 -3.81 2.73 21.96
N GLN A 446 -3.68 2.19 20.75
CA GLN A 446 -4.52 2.51 19.61
C GLN A 446 -4.99 1.22 18.95
N GLU A 447 -6.26 1.19 18.57
CA GLU A 447 -6.85 0.06 17.88
C GLU A 447 -7.58 0.52 16.62
N THR A 448 -7.64 -0.36 15.62
CA THR A 448 -8.40 -0.13 14.40
C THR A 448 -9.42 -1.24 14.19
N LEU A 449 -10.61 -0.88 13.72
CA LEU A 449 -11.68 -1.81 13.39
C LEU A 449 -12.23 -1.51 11.99
N ARG A 450 -12.47 -2.57 11.21
CA ARG A 450 -13.13 -2.48 9.91
C ARG A 450 -14.47 -3.20 9.94
N THR A 451 -15.55 -2.51 9.58
CA THR A 451 -16.91 -3.07 9.61
C THR A 451 -17.75 -2.61 8.44
N SER A 452 -18.56 -3.50 7.86
CA SER A 452 -19.46 -3.15 6.76
C SER A 452 -20.57 -2.18 7.18
N ALA A 453 -20.99 -2.21 8.44
CA ALA A 453 -21.92 -1.26 9.04
C ALA A 453 -21.21 -0.35 10.05
N PHE A 454 -21.85 0.77 10.43
CA PHE A 454 -21.32 1.65 11.46
C PHE A 454 -21.18 0.86 12.80
N PRO A 455 -20.03 0.93 13.49
CA PRO A 455 -19.68 -0.02 14.57
C PRO A 455 -20.31 0.35 15.93
N SER A 456 -21.61 0.62 15.99
CA SER A 456 -22.30 1.15 17.19
C SER A 456 -22.13 0.28 18.46
N GLN A 457 -22.22 -1.05 18.32
CA GLN A 457 -22.02 -1.98 19.44
C GLN A 457 -20.56 -1.94 19.93
N HIS A 458 -19.60 -2.01 19.01
CA HIS A 458 -18.18 -1.99 19.34
C HIS A 458 -17.79 -0.67 20.01
N VAL A 459 -18.32 0.47 19.57
CA VAL A 459 -18.06 1.78 20.21
C VAL A 459 -18.40 1.73 21.70
N LYS A 460 -19.55 1.15 22.07
CA LYS A 460 -19.96 1.02 23.48
C LYS A 460 -19.05 0.08 24.26
N GLU A 461 -18.63 -1.03 23.67
CA GLU A 461 -17.67 -1.97 24.28
C GLU A 461 -16.29 -1.32 24.49
N LYS A 462 -15.86 -0.46 23.56
CA LYS A 462 -14.58 0.28 23.65
C LYS A 462 -14.62 1.37 24.72
N TRP A 463 -15.75 2.07 24.89
CA TRP A 463 -15.90 3.03 25.98
C TRP A 463 -15.70 2.40 27.37
N ALA A 464 -16.17 1.16 27.57
CA ALA A 464 -15.96 0.44 28.82
C ALA A 464 -14.47 0.15 29.13
N LYS A 465 -13.60 0.26 28.12
CA LYS A 465 -12.14 0.08 28.20
C LYS A 465 -11.38 1.42 28.09
N ASN A 466 -12.06 2.56 28.20
CA ASN A 466 -11.51 3.90 27.98
C ASN A 466 -10.88 4.10 26.58
N LEU A 467 -11.36 3.36 25.60
CA LEU A 467 -11.00 3.50 24.19
C LEU A 467 -12.10 4.31 23.48
N TYR A 468 -11.72 5.43 22.89
CA TYR A 468 -12.64 6.39 22.28
C TYR A 468 -12.35 6.54 20.79
N LEU A 469 -13.39 6.74 19.98
CA LEU A 469 -13.23 7.02 18.55
C LEU A 469 -12.40 8.29 18.37
N ALA A 470 -11.26 8.17 17.70
CA ALA A 470 -10.33 9.26 17.41
C ALA A 470 -10.42 9.71 15.95
N SER A 471 -10.70 8.78 15.03
CA SER A 471 -10.91 9.06 13.62
C SER A 471 -11.81 8.01 13.00
N ILE A 472 -12.57 8.40 11.99
CA ILE A 472 -13.43 7.48 11.26
C ILE A 472 -13.51 7.92 9.79
N CYS A 473 -13.50 6.95 8.88
CA CYS A 473 -13.80 7.17 7.46
C CYS A 473 -14.56 5.96 6.88
N TYR A 474 -15.10 6.13 5.68
CA TYR A 474 -15.77 5.07 4.94
C TYR A 474 -15.18 4.99 3.53
N GLY A 475 -14.80 3.78 3.10
CA GLY A 475 -14.23 3.59 1.77
C GLY A 475 -13.72 2.18 1.56
N ARG A 476 -13.00 1.97 0.45
CA ARG A 476 -12.53 0.63 0.06
C ARG A 476 -11.38 0.17 0.93
N THR A 477 -11.56 -0.97 1.58
CA THR A 477 -10.63 -1.46 2.63
C THR A 477 -10.37 -2.96 2.58
N VAL A 478 -11.16 -3.71 1.79
CA VAL A 478 -11.06 -5.16 1.64
C VAL A 478 -10.78 -5.47 0.17
N SER A 479 -9.89 -6.43 -0.08
CA SER A 479 -9.75 -7.00 -1.41
C SER A 479 -10.92 -7.88 -1.65
#